data_AF-A0A3R7BUT3-F1
#
_entry.id   AF-A0A3R7BUT3-F1
#
_cell.length_a   1.000
_cell.length_b   1.000
_cell.length_c   1.000
_cell.angle_alpha   90.00
_cell.angle_beta   90.00
_cell.angle_gamma   90.00
#
_symmetry.space_group_name_H-M   'P 1'
#
loop_
_entity.id
_entity.type
_entity.pdbx_description
1 polymer ?
#
loop_
_entity_poly.entity_id
_entity_poly.type
_entity_poly.pdbx_seq_one_letter_code
_entity_poly.pdbx_strand_id
1 'polypeptide(L)'
;MKASSANQSYAHWEVCLPDETVIKSTGEVTELGPLYSFEDRVSKNFTVSERRTTLVDQETQIIMLSNSIFDENGTCIGILSSVIDPEAFADNFLSVSYNLKPDIMLFERGTGDVLLDSWNDGTLGSVEDAEEGRYIKAAKG
;
A
#
# COMPACT_ATOMS: atom_id res chain seq x y z
N MET A 1 -2.57 24.88 -5.84
CA MET A 1 -2.06 23.83 -4.95
C MET A 1 -0.69 23.40 -5.46
N LYS A 2 0.39 23.68 -4.72
CA LYS A 2 1.68 23.04 -4.99
C LYS A 2 1.69 21.78 -4.12
N ALA A 3 1.45 20.62 -4.71
CA ALA A 3 1.76 19.35 -4.07
C ALA A 3 3.30 19.28 -4.01
N SER A 4 3.86 19.80 -2.93
CA SER A 4 5.26 19.57 -2.59
C SER A 4 5.37 18.14 -2.07
N SER A 5 5.34 17.16 -2.98
CA SER A 5 6.01 15.90 -2.69
C SER A 5 7.49 16.21 -2.68
N ALA A 6 8.01 16.61 -1.51
CA ALA A 6 9.40 16.29 -1.22
C ALA A 6 9.58 14.81 -1.62
N ASN A 7 10.69 14.48 -2.31
CA ASN A 7 11.08 13.12 -2.67
C ASN A 7 11.09 12.21 -1.43
N GLN A 8 9.93 11.75 -0.98
CA GLN A 8 9.78 10.81 0.10
C GLN A 8 9.43 9.49 -0.57
N SER A 9 10.41 8.60 -0.60
CA SER A 9 10.44 7.34 -1.35
C SER A 9 9.59 6.24 -0.70
N TYR A 10 8.42 6.58 -0.14
CA TYR A 10 7.48 5.59 0.41
C TYR A 10 6.26 5.40 -0.47
N ALA A 11 6.08 6.22 -1.49
CA ALA A 11 4.98 6.07 -2.44
C ALA A 11 5.41 6.31 -3.88
N HIS A 12 4.85 5.51 -4.78
CA HIS A 12 5.00 5.67 -6.23
C HIS A 12 3.65 5.48 -6.93
N TRP A 13 3.60 5.73 -8.24
CA TRP A 13 2.40 5.51 -9.04
C TRP A 13 2.58 4.36 -10.02
N GLU A 14 1.48 3.69 -10.31
CA GLU A 14 1.38 2.63 -11.32
C GLU A 14 0.07 2.78 -12.11
N VAL A 15 0.10 2.45 -13.40
CA VAL A 15 -1.08 2.40 -14.27
C VAL A 15 -1.26 0.98 -14.76
N CYS A 16 -2.38 0.35 -14.41
CA CYS A 16 -2.78 -0.95 -14.92
C CYS A 16 -3.74 -0.77 -16.11
N LEU A 17 -3.47 -1.43 -17.23
CA LEU A 17 -4.23 -1.37 -18.46
C LEU A 17 -5.20 -2.56 -18.58
N PRO A 18 -6.23 -2.48 -19.45
CA PRO A 18 -7.22 -3.54 -19.63
C PRO A 18 -6.65 -4.89 -20.10
N ASP A 19 -5.45 -4.89 -20.69
CA ASP A 19 -4.75 -6.09 -21.15
C ASP A 19 -3.83 -6.70 -20.07
N GLU A 20 -4.03 -6.30 -18.80
CA GLU A 20 -3.25 -6.73 -17.63
C GLU A 20 -1.79 -6.25 -17.65
N THR A 21 -1.45 -5.28 -18.51
CA THR A 21 -0.15 -4.60 -18.48
C THR A 21 -0.09 -3.56 -17.35
N VAL A 22 1.04 -3.44 -16.67
CA VAL A 22 1.30 -2.43 -15.64
C VAL A 22 2.47 -1.54 -16.07
N ILE A 23 2.25 -0.23 -16.07
CA ILE A 23 3.27 0.79 -16.30
C ILE A 23 3.62 1.44 -14.97
N LYS A 24 4.90 1.38 -14.58
CA LYS A 24 5.38 1.96 -13.33
C LYS A 24 5.83 3.41 -13.51
N SER A 25 6.00 4.11 -12.40
CA SER A 25 6.56 5.47 -12.35
C SER A 25 7.94 5.62 -12.99
N THR A 26 8.73 4.54 -13.04
CA THR A 26 10.05 4.47 -13.68
C THR A 26 9.98 4.33 -15.20
N GLY A 27 8.80 4.07 -15.77
CA GLY A 27 8.60 3.71 -17.17
C GLY A 27 8.80 2.21 -17.46
N GLU A 28 9.12 1.41 -16.45
CA GLU A 28 9.15 -0.06 -16.56
C GLU A 28 7.74 -0.60 -16.83
N VAL A 29 7.66 -1.65 -17.66
CA VAL A 29 6.42 -2.33 -18.04
C VAL A 29 6.49 -3.79 -17.59
N THR A 30 5.48 -4.23 -16.84
CA THR A 30 5.35 -5.60 -16.33
C THR A 30 3.95 -6.16 -16.57
N GLU A 31 3.78 -7.47 -16.46
CA GLU A 31 2.46 -8.11 -16.44
C GLU A 31 1.91 -8.14 -15.01
N LEU A 32 0.60 -7.92 -14.84
CA LEU A 32 -0.07 -7.89 -13.53
C LEU A 32 -0.11 -9.29 -12.87
N GLY A 33 -0.05 -10.37 -13.65
CA GLY A 33 0.00 -11.74 -13.15
C GLY A 33 -1.30 -12.22 -12.46
N PRO A 34 -1.39 -13.49 -12.06
CA PRO A 34 -2.66 -14.14 -11.69
C PRO A 34 -3.22 -13.75 -10.32
N LEU A 35 -2.45 -13.05 -9.48
CA LEU A 35 -2.87 -12.61 -8.14
C LEU A 35 -3.80 -11.39 -8.19
N TYR A 36 -3.94 -10.79 -9.36
CA TYR A 36 -4.59 -9.51 -9.56
C TYR A 36 -5.34 -9.55 -10.89
N SER A 37 -6.47 -8.85 -10.96
CA SER A 37 -7.22 -8.66 -12.20
C SER A 37 -7.64 -7.21 -12.37
N PHE A 38 -7.51 -6.71 -13.60
CA PHE A 38 -8.06 -5.41 -14.00
C PHE A 38 -9.57 -5.35 -13.77
N GLU A 39 -10.31 -6.36 -14.24
CA GLU A 39 -11.77 -6.42 -14.18
C GLU A 39 -12.30 -6.32 -12.75
N ASP A 40 -11.70 -7.08 -11.82
CA ASP A 40 -12.06 -7.05 -10.40
C ASP A 40 -11.88 -5.67 -9.77
N ARG A 41 -10.85 -4.93 -10.19
CA ARG A 41 -10.54 -3.60 -9.66
C ARG A 41 -11.48 -2.53 -10.21
N VAL A 42 -11.85 -2.61 -11.50
CA VAL A 42 -12.80 -1.67 -12.12
C VAL A 42 -14.15 -1.68 -11.41
N SER A 43 -14.63 -2.87 -11.01
CA SER A 43 -15.93 -3.02 -10.32
C SER A 43 -16.03 -2.21 -9.01
N LYS A 44 -14.90 -1.83 -8.43
CA LYS A 44 -14.83 -1.19 -7.10
C LYS A 44 -14.60 0.32 -7.14
N ASN A 45 -14.45 0.91 -8.33
CA ASN A 45 -14.31 2.36 -8.62
C ASN A 45 -13.15 3.07 -7.90
N PHE A 46 -13.29 3.37 -6.59
CA PHE A 46 -12.19 3.82 -5.71
C PHE A 46 -11.95 2.77 -4.63
N THR A 47 -10.72 2.27 -4.56
CA THR A 47 -10.35 1.26 -3.55
C THR A 47 -9.05 1.59 -2.87
N VAL A 48 -9.03 1.32 -1.56
CA VAL A 48 -7.79 1.06 -0.84
C VAL A 48 -7.69 -0.46 -0.74
N SER A 49 -6.59 -1.03 -1.22
CA SER A 49 -6.36 -2.45 -1.09
C SER A 49 -6.12 -2.83 0.37
N GLU A 50 -6.34 -4.09 0.67
CA GLU A 50 -5.70 -4.68 1.83
C GLU A 50 -4.16 -4.70 1.64
N ARG A 51 -3.39 -5.04 2.67
CA ARG A 51 -1.95 -5.27 2.54
C ARG A 51 -1.70 -6.40 1.56
N ARG A 52 -0.75 -6.21 0.63
CA ARG A 52 -0.41 -7.22 -0.39
C ARG A 52 1.08 -7.28 -0.65
N THR A 53 1.52 -8.35 -1.27
CA THR A 53 2.91 -8.48 -1.71
C THR A 53 3.08 -7.95 -3.14
N THR A 54 4.11 -7.14 -3.38
CA THR A 54 4.43 -6.62 -4.72
C THR A 54 4.76 -7.74 -5.70
N LEU A 55 4.47 -7.53 -6.98
CA LEU A 55 4.82 -8.45 -8.06
C LEU A 55 6.31 -8.43 -8.43
N VAL A 56 7.01 -7.36 -8.04
CA VAL A 56 8.38 -7.10 -8.47
C VAL A 56 9.37 -8.06 -7.82
N ASP A 57 9.32 -8.17 -6.50
CA ASP A 57 10.22 -8.99 -5.70
C ASP A 57 9.49 -10.12 -4.96
N GLN A 58 8.15 -10.11 -4.90
CA GLN A 58 7.34 -11.05 -4.12
C GLN A 58 7.70 -11.10 -2.63
N GLU A 59 8.26 -10.02 -2.10
CA GLU A 59 8.64 -9.88 -0.70
C GLU A 59 8.05 -8.62 -0.07
N THR A 60 8.18 -7.48 -0.76
CA THR A 60 7.78 -6.17 -0.25
C THR A 60 6.27 -6.06 -0.11
N GLN A 61 5.82 -5.69 1.09
CA GLN A 61 4.40 -5.45 1.37
C GLN A 61 4.00 -4.05 0.91
N ILE A 62 2.82 -3.90 0.32
CA ILE A 62 2.30 -2.66 -0.23
C ILE A 62 0.81 -2.47 0.06
N ILE A 63 0.37 -1.22 0.05
CA ILE A 63 -1.04 -0.81 0.04
C ILE A 63 -1.27 0.04 -1.21
N MET A 64 -2.33 -0.24 -1.96
CA MET A 64 -2.67 0.47 -3.19
C MET A 64 -3.92 1.33 -3.01
N LEU A 65 -3.84 2.59 -3.39
CA LEU A 65 -5.00 3.47 -3.56
C LEU A 65 -5.28 3.60 -5.05
N SER A 66 -6.31 2.92 -5.52
CA SER A 66 -6.63 2.76 -6.93
C SER A 66 -7.89 3.53 -7.32
N ASN A 67 -7.85 4.16 -8.49
CA ASN A 67 -9.00 4.80 -9.13
C ASN A 67 -9.07 4.41 -10.61
N SER A 68 -10.26 4.07 -11.08
CA SER A 68 -10.50 3.69 -12.47
C SER A 68 -10.58 4.92 -13.37
N ILE A 69 -9.95 4.85 -14.54
CA ILE A 69 -9.94 5.89 -15.57
C ILE A 69 -10.93 5.47 -16.66
N PHE A 70 -11.89 6.34 -16.97
CA PHE A 70 -12.89 6.11 -17.99
C PHE A 70 -12.74 7.10 -19.14
N ASP A 71 -12.97 6.63 -20.36
CA ASP A 71 -13.12 7.51 -21.52
C ASP A 71 -14.50 8.20 -21.55
N GLU A 72 -14.74 9.03 -22.57
CA GLU A 72 -16.01 9.76 -22.74
C GLU A 72 -17.23 8.85 -22.97
N ASN A 73 -17.00 7.60 -23.37
CA ASN A 73 -18.04 6.60 -23.61
C ASN A 73 -18.32 5.75 -22.36
N GLY A 74 -17.59 5.96 -21.26
CA GLY A 74 -17.69 5.18 -20.04
C GLY A 74 -16.93 3.85 -20.08
N THR A 75 -16.02 3.66 -21.06
CA THR A 75 -15.14 2.48 -21.11
C THR A 75 -13.98 2.68 -20.16
N CYS A 76 -13.70 1.71 -19.29
CA CYS A 76 -12.50 1.78 -18.45
C CYS A 76 -11.26 1.49 -19.29
N ILE A 77 -10.35 2.46 -19.35
CA ILE A 77 -9.12 2.40 -20.16
C ILE A 77 -7.86 2.22 -19.33
N GLY A 78 -8.01 2.23 -18.00
CA GLY A 78 -6.88 2.06 -17.10
C GLY A 78 -7.29 2.22 -15.64
N ILE A 79 -6.40 1.82 -14.74
CA ILE A 79 -6.51 2.06 -13.30
C ILE A 79 -5.24 2.77 -12.87
N LEU A 80 -5.37 4.00 -12.35
CA LEU A 80 -4.27 4.71 -11.73
C LEU A 80 -4.21 4.34 -10.25
N SER A 81 -3.05 3.91 -9.80
CA SER A 81 -2.82 3.57 -8.39
C SER A 81 -1.68 4.38 -7.80
N SER A 82 -1.86 4.88 -6.58
CA SER A 82 -0.75 5.21 -5.69
C SER A 82 -0.42 3.97 -4.88
N VAL A 83 0.82 3.53 -4.92
CA VAL A 83 1.32 2.40 -4.14
C VAL A 83 2.10 2.95 -2.96
N ILE A 84 1.81 2.45 -1.76
CA ILE A 84 2.47 2.82 -0.51
C ILE A 84 3.22 1.61 0.00
N ASP A 85 4.51 1.78 0.25
CA ASP A 85 5.33 0.87 1.04
C ASP A 85 5.12 1.21 2.53
N PRO A 86 4.48 0.34 3.32
CA PRO A 86 4.20 0.60 4.72
C PRO A 86 5.47 0.70 5.57
N GLU A 87 6.54 0.00 5.23
CA GLU A 87 7.81 0.02 5.98
C GLU A 87 8.51 1.36 5.77
N ALA A 88 8.69 1.76 4.51
CA ALA A 88 9.22 3.08 4.19
C ALA A 88 8.31 4.20 4.71
N PHE A 89 6.99 4.01 4.70
CA PHE A 89 6.05 4.95 5.31
C PHE A 89 6.23 5.03 6.82
N ALA A 90 6.39 3.90 7.52
CA ALA A 90 6.63 3.85 8.95
C ALA A 90 7.89 4.63 9.32
N ASP A 91 9.00 4.35 8.63
CA ASP A 91 10.28 5.03 8.86
C ASP A 91 10.15 6.55 8.70
N ASN A 92 9.49 7.01 7.64
CA ASN A 92 9.32 8.45 7.39
C ASN A 92 8.31 9.10 8.33
N PHE A 93 7.24 8.41 8.69
CA PHE A 93 6.16 8.97 9.50
C PHE A 93 6.52 8.97 10.99
N LEU A 94 7.05 7.86 11.51
CA LEU A 94 7.45 7.69 12.91
C LEU A 94 8.70 8.51 13.25
N SER A 95 9.66 8.66 12.33
CA SER A 95 10.84 9.50 12.58
C SER A 95 10.53 11.00 12.68
N VAL A 96 9.42 11.45 12.10
CA VAL A 96 9.03 12.88 12.03
C VAL A 96 7.93 13.24 13.03
N SER A 97 7.27 12.25 13.65
CA SER A 97 6.21 12.49 14.64
C SER A 97 6.80 12.87 16.00
N TYR A 98 7.10 14.18 16.12
CA TYR A 98 7.30 15.05 17.29
C TYR A 98 7.76 14.42 18.63
N ASN A 99 8.67 15.12 19.32
CA ASN A 99 9.28 14.91 20.67
C ASN A 99 8.38 14.43 21.85
N LEU A 100 7.10 14.10 21.63
CA LEU A 100 6.12 13.60 22.58
C LEU A 100 5.97 12.07 22.59
N LYS A 101 6.59 11.32 21.66
CA LYS A 101 6.49 9.85 21.54
C LYS A 101 5.03 9.34 21.71
N PRO A 102 4.07 9.80 20.90
CA PRO A 102 2.73 9.24 20.96
C PRO A 102 2.75 7.76 20.52
N ASP A 103 2.04 6.90 21.24
CA ASP A 103 1.77 5.54 20.79
C ASP A 103 0.76 5.59 19.63
N ILE A 104 1.19 5.17 18.44
CA ILE A 104 0.41 5.16 17.21
C ILE A 104 0.23 3.72 16.76
N MET A 105 -1.02 3.35 16.45
CA MET A 105 -1.36 2.09 15.80
C MET A 105 -2.22 2.37 14.58
N LEU A 106 -1.88 1.72 13.46
CA LEU A 106 -2.69 1.67 12.25
C LEU A 106 -3.10 0.23 12.00
N PHE A 107 -4.39 0.01 11.74
CA PHE A 107 -4.95 -1.29 11.43
C PHE A 107 -5.77 -1.24 10.15
N GLU A 108 -5.84 -2.37 9.47
CA GLU A 108 -6.65 -2.59 8.30
C GLU A 108 -8.12 -2.72 8.70
N ARG A 109 -8.99 -1.87 8.14
CA ARG A 109 -10.41 -1.85 8.52
C ARG A 109 -11.14 -3.17 8.22
N GLY A 110 -10.75 -3.88 7.16
CA GLY A 110 -11.43 -5.09 6.69
C GLY A 110 -11.16 -6.30 7.57
N THR A 111 -9.88 -6.59 7.77
CA THR A 111 -9.38 -7.77 8.50
C THR A 111 -9.18 -7.50 10.00
N GLY A 112 -8.92 -6.25 10.37
CA GLY A 112 -8.43 -5.88 11.70
C GLY A 112 -6.93 -6.08 11.88
N ASP A 113 -6.20 -6.47 10.83
CA ASP A 113 -4.77 -6.70 10.90
C ASP A 113 -4.02 -5.41 11.23
N VAL A 114 -3.05 -5.49 12.14
CA VAL A 114 -2.15 -4.37 12.42
C VAL A 114 -1.26 -4.16 11.20
N LEU A 115 -1.24 -2.92 10.71
CA LEU A 115 -0.38 -2.49 9.62
C LEU A 115 0.91 -1.89 10.18
N LEU A 116 0.79 -1.05 11.20
CA LEU A 116 1.89 -0.32 11.82
C LEU A 116 1.60 -0.10 13.30
N ASP A 117 2.64 -0.20 14.12
CA ASP A 117 2.65 0.26 15.50
C ASP A 117 3.97 1.01 15.79
N SER A 118 3.95 1.94 16.73
CA SER A 118 5.12 2.80 17.02
C SER A 118 6.07 2.25 18.09
N TRP A 119 5.79 1.09 18.66
CA TRP A 119 6.54 0.53 19.81
C TRP A 119 7.34 -0.74 19.46
N ASN A 120 7.10 -1.35 18.30
CA ASN A 120 7.88 -2.46 17.75
C ASN A 120 8.92 -1.99 16.72
N ASP A 121 9.49 -0.80 16.92
CA ASP A 121 10.53 -0.21 16.07
C ASP A 121 10.18 -0.21 14.56
N GLY A 122 8.90 0.03 14.23
CA GLY A 122 8.42 0.05 12.84
C GLY A 122 8.24 -1.32 12.19
N THR A 123 8.35 -2.42 12.94
CA THR A 123 8.12 -3.77 12.43
C THR A 123 6.65 -3.96 12.03
N LEU A 124 6.39 -4.06 10.73
CA LEU A 124 5.02 -4.17 10.20
C LEU A 124 4.22 -5.32 10.81
N GLY A 125 2.98 -5.00 11.18
CA GLY A 125 1.98 -5.93 11.71
C GLY A 125 2.43 -6.75 12.90
N SER A 126 3.15 -6.16 13.84
CA SER A 126 3.40 -6.79 15.13
C SER A 126 2.52 -6.18 16.21
N VAL A 127 2.07 -6.99 17.15
CA VAL A 127 1.60 -6.53 18.46
C VAL A 127 2.44 -7.27 19.49
N GLU A 128 3.22 -6.54 20.28
CA GLU A 128 3.89 -7.10 21.44
C GLU A 128 2.91 -7.01 22.61
N ASP A 129 2.49 -8.17 23.13
CA ASP A 129 1.66 -8.22 24.33
C ASP A 129 2.58 -8.04 25.55
N ALA A 130 2.57 -6.83 26.11
CA ALA A 130 3.48 -6.40 27.18
C ALA A 130 3.37 -7.27 28.46
N GLU A 131 2.26 -8.00 28.65
CA GLU A 131 2.09 -8.90 29.80
C GLU A 131 2.78 -10.26 29.64
N GLU A 132 3.05 -10.72 28.40
CA GLU A 132 3.61 -12.06 28.15
C GLU A 132 4.93 -12.09 27.37
N GLY A 133 5.43 -10.95 26.87
CA GLY A 133 6.64 -10.92 26.03
C GLY A 133 6.49 -11.74 24.75
N ARG A 134 5.25 -11.88 24.25
CA ARG A 134 4.91 -12.63 23.05
C ARG A 134 4.65 -11.66 21.89
N TYR A 135 5.40 -11.84 20.81
CA TYR A 135 5.16 -11.16 19.54
C TYR A 135 4.05 -11.86 18.78
N ILE A 136 2.90 -11.20 18.60
CA ILE A 136 1.87 -11.63 17.67
C ILE A 136 2.14 -10.93 16.34
N LYS A 137 2.66 -11.67 15.36
CA LYS A 137 2.77 -11.17 13.99
C LYS A 137 1.46 -11.40 13.26
N ALA A 138 0.92 -10.37 12.63
CA ALA A 138 -0.16 -10.45 11.67
C ALA A 138 0.22 -11.44 10.57
N ALA A 139 -0.73 -12.28 10.16
CA ALA A 139 -0.50 -13.27 9.12
C ALA A 139 -0.01 -12.58 7.84
N LYS A 140 0.97 -13.18 7.14
CA LYS A 140 1.32 -12.74 5.78
C LYS A 140 0.11 -13.00 4.89
N GLY A 141 -0.54 -11.93 4.45
CA GLY A 141 -1.63 -11.96 3.46
C GLY A 141 -1.08 -12.07 2.04
#